data_AF-A0A2E4L0A2-F1
#
_entry.id   AF-A0A2E4L0A2-F1
#
_cell.length_a   1.000
_cell.length_b   1.000
_cell.length_c   1.000
_cell.angle_alpha   90.00
_cell.angle_beta   90.00
_cell.angle_gamma   90.00
#
_symmetry.space_group_name_H-M   'P 1'
#
loop_
_entity.id
_entity.type
_entity.pdbx_description
1 polymer ?
#
loop_
_entity_poly.entity_id
_entity_poly.type
_entity_poly.pdbx_seq_one_letter_code
_entity_poly.pdbx_strand_id
1 'polypeptide(L)'
;MFAVDSESYNRSWTELKSIGISAIELGESKIDVSAWTQASSAHLAVLVFWWQSARKSGRNLTLIGLNPTFKTLAELGGGSCIETGESHASY
;
A
#
# COMPACT_ATOMS: atom_id res chain seq x y z
N MET A 1 -2.13 -13.66 1.72
CA MET A 1 -1.82 -12.61 0.72
C MET A 1 -3.13 -12.01 0.26
N PHE A 2 -3.32 -10.71 0.49
CA PHE A 2 -4.59 -10.02 0.28
C PHE A 2 -4.50 -9.17 -0.99
N ALA A 3 -5.35 -9.43 -1.98
CA ALA A 3 -5.39 -8.61 -3.19
C ALA A 3 -6.53 -7.61 -3.09
N VAL A 4 -6.24 -6.31 -3.31
CA VAL A 4 -7.29 -5.31 -3.43
C VAL A 4 -7.89 -5.37 -4.83
N ASP A 5 -9.21 -5.37 -4.90
CA ASP A 5 -9.93 -5.30 -6.17
C ASP A 5 -9.88 -3.89 -6.77
N SER A 6 -10.00 -3.81 -8.09
CA SER A 6 -10.07 -2.55 -8.85
C SER A 6 -11.24 -1.68 -8.38
N GLU A 7 -12.36 -2.31 -7.98
CA GLU A 7 -13.53 -1.60 -7.43
C GLU A 7 -13.22 -0.88 -6.12
N SER A 8 -12.27 -1.39 -5.34
CA SER A 8 -11.84 -0.77 -4.09
C SER A 8 -11.25 0.62 -4.34
N TYR A 9 -10.67 0.85 -5.53
CA TYR A 9 -10.11 2.15 -5.91
C TYR A 9 -11.15 3.27 -5.87
N ASN A 10 -12.41 2.99 -6.24
CA ASN A 10 -13.49 3.97 -6.23
C ASN A 10 -14.17 4.11 -4.86
N ARG A 11 -13.75 3.33 -3.85
CA ARG A 11 -14.31 3.45 -2.50
C ARG A 11 -13.76 4.65 -1.76
N SER A 12 -14.53 5.12 -0.80
CA SER A 12 -14.15 6.19 0.11
C SER A 12 -12.89 5.83 0.91
N TRP A 13 -12.13 6.86 1.27
CA TRP A 13 -10.91 6.73 2.08
C TRP A 13 -11.11 5.91 3.38
N THR A 14 -12.24 6.09 4.06
CA THR A 14 -12.60 5.35 5.28
C THR A 14 -12.75 3.85 5.02
N GLU A 15 -13.39 3.47 3.92
CA GLU A 15 -13.57 2.07 3.53
C GLU A 15 -12.24 1.41 3.21
N LEU A 16 -11.42 2.07 2.41
CA LEU A 16 -10.07 1.62 2.09
C LEU A 16 -9.24 1.41 3.38
N LYS A 17 -9.26 2.40 4.27
CA LYS A 17 -8.58 2.30 5.56
C LYS A 17 -9.02 1.06 6.34
N SER A 18 -10.33 0.84 6.47
CA SER A 18 -10.88 -0.35 7.15
C SER A 18 -10.47 -1.66 6.49
N ILE A 19 -10.43 -1.73 5.15
CA ILE A 19 -10.02 -2.92 4.40
C ILE A 19 -8.57 -3.31 4.75
N GLY A 20 -7.63 -2.36 4.66
CA GLY A 20 -6.23 -2.66 4.94
C GLY A 20 -5.96 -2.94 6.41
N ILE A 21 -6.63 -2.24 7.33
CA ILE A 21 -6.54 -2.55 8.77
C ILE A 21 -7.06 -3.95 9.06
N SER A 22 -8.21 -4.32 8.50
CA SER A 22 -8.77 -5.66 8.66
C SER A 22 -7.80 -6.73 8.14
N ALA A 23 -7.18 -6.51 6.97
CA ALA A 23 -6.16 -7.42 6.44
C ALA A 23 -4.95 -7.54 7.39
N ILE A 24 -4.45 -6.41 7.90
CA ILE A 24 -3.34 -6.39 8.86
C ILE A 24 -3.71 -7.14 10.15
N GLU A 25 -4.93 -6.95 10.68
CA GLU A 25 -5.42 -7.62 11.89
C GLU A 25 -5.56 -9.13 11.68
N LEU A 26 -6.00 -9.56 10.49
CA LEU A 26 -6.04 -10.96 10.08
C LEU A 26 -4.65 -11.62 9.97
N GLY A 27 -3.57 -10.85 10.04
CA GLY A 27 -2.20 -11.35 9.97
C GLY A 27 -1.59 -11.29 8.57
N GLU A 28 -2.25 -10.59 7.65
CA GLU A 28 -1.73 -10.42 6.31
C GLU A 28 -0.53 -9.47 6.32
N SER A 29 0.58 -9.98 5.80
CA SER A 29 1.86 -9.28 5.67
C SER A 29 2.11 -8.81 4.25
N LYS A 30 1.24 -9.15 3.31
CA LYS A 30 1.39 -8.80 1.89
C LYS A 30 0.05 -8.36 1.33
N ILE A 31 -0.02 -7.13 0.84
CA ILE A 31 -1.19 -6.60 0.12
C ILE A 31 -0.79 -6.34 -1.34
N ASP A 32 -1.48 -7.01 -2.25
CA ASP A 32 -1.35 -6.80 -3.69
C ASP A 32 -2.29 -5.69 -4.15
N VAL A 33 -1.73 -4.64 -4.74
CA VAL A 33 -2.42 -3.47 -5.29
C VAL A 33 -2.31 -3.39 -6.81
N SER A 34 -1.94 -4.49 -7.46
CA SER A 34 -1.75 -4.56 -8.92
C SER A 34 -3.00 -4.17 -9.70
N ALA A 35 -4.18 -4.36 -9.10
CA ALA A 35 -5.46 -3.98 -9.69
C ALA A 35 -5.66 -2.45 -9.80
N TRP A 36 -4.90 -1.65 -9.05
CA TRP A 36 -4.98 -0.19 -9.07
C TRP A 36 -4.10 0.36 -10.18
N THR A 37 -4.66 0.42 -11.39
CA THR A 37 -3.97 0.93 -12.58
C THR A 37 -3.70 2.44 -12.53
N GLN A 38 -4.46 3.17 -11.71
CA GLN A 38 -4.32 4.62 -11.53
C GLN A 38 -3.65 4.93 -10.19
N ALA A 39 -2.73 5.89 -10.19
CA ALA A 39 -2.09 6.37 -8.97
C ALA A 39 -2.59 7.78 -8.63
N SER A 40 -3.09 7.93 -7.41
CA SER A 40 -3.53 9.21 -6.86
C SER A 40 -2.93 9.41 -5.47
N SER A 41 -2.65 10.66 -5.10
CA SER A 41 -2.07 11.00 -3.79
C SER A 41 -2.91 10.52 -2.62
N ALA A 42 -4.25 10.50 -2.77
CA ALA A 42 -5.17 9.97 -1.77
C ALA A 42 -4.94 8.46 -1.52
N HIS A 43 -4.83 7.67 -2.59
CA HIS A 43 -4.55 6.24 -2.51
C HIS A 43 -3.13 5.98 -1.99
N LEU A 44 -2.14 6.79 -2.37
CA LEU A 44 -0.80 6.68 -1.80
C LEU A 44 -0.81 6.89 -0.28
N ALA A 45 -1.55 7.89 0.22
CA ALA A 45 -1.68 8.13 1.66
C ALA A 45 -2.35 6.95 2.40
N VAL A 46 -3.32 6.27 1.77
CA VAL A 46 -3.92 5.03 2.29
C VAL A 46 -2.87 3.93 2.42
N LEU A 47 -2.06 3.73 1.38
CA LEU A 47 -1.03 2.69 1.34
C LEU A 47 0.04 2.92 2.41
N VAL A 48 0.52 4.16 2.56
CA VAL A 48 1.42 4.55 3.65
C VAL A 48 0.77 4.31 5.01
N PHE A 49 -0.52 4.63 5.15
CA PHE A 49 -1.24 4.44 6.40
C PHE A 49 -1.35 2.96 6.80
N TRP A 50 -1.62 2.06 5.85
CA TRP A 50 -1.62 0.62 6.11
C TRP A 50 -0.24 0.14 6.53
N TRP A 51 0.81 0.57 5.82
CA TRP A 51 2.18 0.20 6.13
C TRP A 51 2.61 0.67 7.53
N GLN A 52 2.34 1.92 7.90
CA GLN A 52 2.62 2.44 9.24
C GLN A 52 1.81 1.71 10.32
N SER A 53 0.53 1.43 10.05
CA SER A 53 -0.34 0.71 10.99
C SER A 53 0.16 -0.71 11.26
N ALA A 54 0.59 -1.42 10.22
CA ALA A 54 1.18 -2.75 10.38
C ALA A 54 2.44 -2.71 11.25
N ARG A 55 3.37 -1.79 10.95
CA ARG A 55 4.61 -1.63 11.74
C ARG A 55 4.32 -1.29 13.19
N LYS A 56 3.32 -0.44 13.43
CA LYS A 56 2.87 -0.09 14.80
C LYS A 56 2.32 -1.30 15.55
N SER A 57 1.69 -2.23 14.84
CA SER A 57 1.23 -3.52 15.38
C SER A 57 2.33 -4.59 15.45
N GLY A 58 3.60 -4.24 15.16
CA GLY A 58 4.72 -5.18 15.16
C GLY A 58 4.72 -6.17 13.99
N ARG A 59 3.91 -5.90 12.95
CA ARG A 59 3.80 -6.72 11.74
C ARG A 59 4.47 -5.99 10.58
N ASN A 60 5.18 -6.73 9.73
CA ASN A 60 5.74 -6.14 8.52
C ASN A 60 4.73 -6.29 7.38
N LEU A 61 4.38 -5.18 6.73
CA LEU A 61 3.49 -5.16 5.59
C LEU A 61 4.29 -4.83 4.34
N THR A 62 4.19 -5.67 3.32
CA THR A 62 4.77 -5.46 2.01
C THR A 62 3.67 -5.17 1.02
N LEU A 63 3.75 -4.02 0.34
CA LEU A 63 2.87 -3.70 -0.77
C LEU A 63 3.47 -4.24 -2.07
N ILE A 64 2.69 -5.00 -2.83
CA ILE A 64 3.07 -5.65 -4.09
C ILE A 64 2.20 -5.07 -5.21
N GLY A 65 2.70 -4.98 -6.44
CA GLY A 65 1.90 -4.46 -7.55
C GLY A 65 1.79 -2.95 -7.62
N LEU A 66 2.70 -2.23 -6.95
CA LEU A 66 2.77 -0.79 -7.01
C LEU A 66 3.15 -0.35 -8.43
N ASN A 67 2.23 0.35 -9.10
CA ASN A 67 2.49 0.90 -10.43
C ASN A 67 3.63 1.95 -10.36
N PRO A 68 4.43 2.15 -11.42
CA PRO A 68 5.58 3.07 -11.39
C PRO A 68 5.18 4.51 -11.06
N THR A 69 3.95 4.93 -11.38
CA THR A 69 3.42 6.23 -10.97
C THR A 69 3.27 6.36 -9.45
N PHE A 70 2.91 5.28 -8.73
CA PHE A 70 2.92 5.28 -7.26
C PHE A 70 4.35 5.43 -6.72
N LYS A 71 5.32 4.78 -7.37
CA LYS A 71 6.74 4.91 -7.02
C LYS A 71 7.18 6.37 -7.17
N THR A 72 6.87 7.00 -8.31
CA THR A 72 7.15 8.43 -8.54
C THR A 72 6.46 9.33 -7.51
N LEU A 73 5.18 9.10 -7.20
CA LEU A 73 4.47 9.90 -6.18
C LEU A 73 5.05 9.68 -4.78
N ALA A 74 5.47 8.47 -4.43
CA ALA A 74 6.14 8.17 -3.18
C ALA A 74 7.49 8.87 -3.08
N GLU A 75 8.27 8.87 -4.16
CA GLU A 75 9.55 9.57 -4.27
C GLU A 75 9.36 11.09 -4.11
N LEU A 76 8.38 11.68 -4.81
CA LEU A 76 8.02 13.09 -4.71
C LEU A 76 7.45 13.47 -3.33
N GLY A 77 6.77 12.55 -2.67
CA GLY A 77 6.20 12.72 -1.32
C GLY A 77 7.20 12.55 -0.17
N GLY A 78 8.47 12.27 -0.46
CA GLY A 78 9.48 11.90 0.53
C GLY A 78 9.76 10.40 0.51
N GLY A 79 10.51 9.96 -0.50
CA GLY A 79 10.75 8.59 -0.96
C GLY A 79 11.37 7.56 -0.01
N SER A 80 10.91 7.44 1.23
CA SER A 80 11.36 6.36 2.14
C SER A 80 10.25 5.76 3.01
N CYS A 81 8.99 6.15 2.80
CA CYS A 81 7.91 5.78 3.71
C CYS A 81 7.24 4.43 3.44
N ILE A 82 7.62 3.68 2.39
CA ILE A 82 6.98 2.40 2.06
C ILE A 82 8.04 1.38 1.67
N GLU A 83 8.10 0.27 2.43
CA GLU A 83 8.83 -0.92 2.01
C GLU A 83 8.05 -1.58 0.87
N THR A 84 8.41 -1.19 -0.35
CA THR A 84 7.93 -1.83 -1.55
C THR A 84 8.72 -3.12 -1.68
N GLY A 85 8.07 -4.27 -1.83
CA GLY A 85 8.76 -5.58 -1.87
C GLY A 85 9.76 -5.74 -3.03
N GLU A 86 9.83 -4.74 -3.90
CA GLU A 86 10.88 -4.54 -4.88
C GLU A 86 12.16 -4.12 -4.14
N SER A 87 12.98 -5.11 -3.79
CA SER A 87 14.38 -4.89 -3.44
C SER A 87 15.02 -4.15 -4.61
N HIS A 88 15.16 -2.84 -4.49
CA HIS A 88 15.91 -2.02 -5.43
C HIS A 88 17.38 -2.39 -5.22
N ALA A 89 17.80 -3.47 -5.89
CA ALA A 89 19.20 -3.83 -6.04
C ALA A 89 19.89 -2.63 -6.69
N SER A 90 20.61 -1.89 -5.87
CA SER A 90 21.40 -0.74 -6.27
C SER A 90 22.56 -1.22 -7.14
N TYR A 91 22.85 -0.53 -8.24
CA TYR A 91 24.11 -0.64 -8.97
C TYR A 91 24.67 0.76 -9.17
#